data_AF-A0A956JAV6-F1
#
_entry.id   AF-A0A956JAV6-F1
#
_cell.length_a   1.000
_cell.length_b   1.000
_cell.length_c   1.000
_cell.angle_alpha   90.00
_cell.angle_beta   90.00
_cell.angle_gamma   90.00
#
_symmetry.space_group_name_H-M   'P 1'
#
loop_
_entity.id
_entity.type
_entity.pdbx_description
1 polymer ?
#
loop_
_entity_poly.entity_id
_entity_poly.type
_entity_poly.pdbx_seq_one_letter_code
_entity_poly.pdbx_strand_id
1 'polypeptide(L)'
;MNVVGYGDERDRARAKLGMLRERFAERLRDRLGELSGLVERAHQEPSAGVLAEAVGAAHRLAGTAGSYGYVEVGEAAAALERSLTRIAGGQDEWEAALGAMSRAREAGP
;
A
#
# COMPACT_ATOMS: atom_id res chain seq x y z
N MET A 1 1.54 31.15 -38.63
CA MET A 1 0.70 30.01 -38.26
C MET A 1 1.40 29.30 -37.11
N ASN A 2 0.83 29.37 -35.91
CA ASN A 2 1.49 29.06 -34.64
C ASN A 2 1.30 27.58 -34.30
N VAL A 3 2.37 26.78 -34.24
CA VAL A 3 2.32 25.34 -33.90
C VAL A 3 3.54 24.97 -33.05
N VAL A 4 3.58 25.43 -31.79
CA VAL A 4 4.61 24.99 -30.82
C VAL A 4 4.03 24.73 -29.40
N GLY A 5 2.71 24.70 -29.21
CA GLY A 5 2.12 24.67 -27.86
C GLY A 5 1.90 23.28 -27.23
N TYR A 6 1.64 22.24 -28.03
CA TYR A 6 1.08 20.97 -27.49
C TYR A 6 2.11 19.93 -27.03
N GLY A 7 3.37 20.00 -27.47
CA GLY A 7 4.44 19.07 -27.05
C GLY A 7 4.95 19.39 -25.65
N ASP A 8 5.30 20.66 -25.41
CA ASP A 8 5.88 21.14 -24.15
C ASP A 8 4.95 20.98 -22.94
N GLU A 9 3.64 21.22 -23.08
CA GLU A 9 2.68 21.05 -21.98
C GLU A 9 2.47 19.57 -21.62
N ARG A 10 2.41 18.68 -22.62
CA ARG A 10 2.30 17.23 -22.40
C ARG A 10 3.56 16.65 -21.77
N ASP A 11 4.73 17.10 -22.21
CA ASP A 11 6.01 16.67 -21.65
C ASP A 11 6.18 17.15 -20.21
N ARG A 12 5.78 18.39 -19.90
CA ARG A 12 5.75 18.92 -18.52
C ARG A 12 4.77 18.15 -17.63
N ALA A 13 3.58 17.84 -18.13
CA ALA A 13 2.60 17.04 -17.39
C ALA A 13 3.14 15.64 -17.10
N ARG A 14 3.79 15.01 -18.08
CA ARG A 14 4.43 13.70 -17.92
C ARG A 14 5.59 13.73 -16.92
N ALA A 15 6.45 14.74 -16.99
CA ALA A 15 7.55 14.94 -16.05
C ALA A 15 7.03 15.14 -14.62
N LYS A 16 5.99 15.96 -14.44
CA LYS A 16 5.37 16.19 -13.13
C LYS A 16 4.73 14.92 -12.55
N LEU A 17 4.06 14.12 -13.39
CA LEU A 17 3.54 12.82 -12.97
C LEU A 17 4.67 11.86 -12.59
N GLY A 18 5.78 11.85 -13.33
CA GLY A 18 6.98 11.08 -12.99
C GLY A 18 7.51 11.42 -11.60
N MET A 19 7.69 12.71 -11.30
CA MET A 19 8.15 13.18 -9.98
C MET A 19 7.18 12.81 -8.85
N LEU A 20 5.86 12.88 -9.10
CA LEU A 20 4.86 12.48 -8.12
C LEU A 20 4.93 10.97 -7.81
N ARG A 21 5.13 10.15 -8.85
CA ARG A 21 5.27 8.69 -8.71
C ARG A 21 6.55 8.32 -7.97
N GLU A 22 7.68 8.94 -8.30
CA GLU A 22 8.96 8.69 -7.64
C GLU A 22 8.91 9.02 -6.14
N ARG A 23 8.39 10.21 -5.80
CA ARG A 23 8.16 10.59 -4.39
C ARG A 23 7.16 9.68 -3.68
N PHE A 24 6.18 9.12 -4.41
CA PHE A 24 5.27 8.15 -3.84
C PHE A 24 5.96 6.82 -3.61
N ALA A 25 6.84 6.37 -4.52
CA ALA A 25 7.62 5.15 -4.40
C ALA A 25 8.46 5.13 -3.11
N GLU A 26 9.15 6.23 -2.83
CA GLU A 26 9.92 6.39 -1.58
C GLU A 26 9.03 6.22 -0.35
N ARG A 27 7.92 6.97 -0.29
CA ARG A 27 6.96 6.86 0.82
C ARG A 27 6.28 5.50 0.89
N LEU A 28 6.11 4.82 -0.25
CA LEU A 28 5.48 3.52 -0.33
C LEU A 28 6.32 2.47 0.37
N ARG A 29 7.65 2.51 0.19
CA ARG A 29 8.59 1.63 0.88
C ARG A 29 8.52 1.83 2.40
N ASP A 30 8.51 3.07 2.86
CA ASP A 30 8.39 3.39 4.29
C ASP A 30 7.08 2.86 4.88
N ARG A 31 5.96 3.06 4.17
CA ARG A 31 4.63 2.58 4.58
C ARG A 31 4.51 1.07 4.60
N LEU A 32 5.16 0.37 3.67
CA LEU A 32 5.25 -1.09 3.67
C LEU A 32 6.06 -1.57 4.89
N GLY A 33 7.13 -0.86 5.25
CA GLY A 33 7.91 -1.14 6.46
C GLY A 33 7.08 -0.96 7.75
N GLU A 34 6.39 0.19 7.87
CA GLU A 34 5.48 0.47 8.99
C GLU A 34 4.38 -0.59 9.11
N LEU A 35 3.75 -0.95 7.99
CA LEU A 35 2.70 -1.97 7.96
C LEU A 35 3.25 -3.35 8.34
N SER A 36 4.44 -3.75 7.85
CA SER A 36 5.09 -5.00 8.24
C SER A 36 5.29 -5.05 9.76
N GLY A 37 5.82 -3.97 10.35
CA GLY A 37 6.05 -3.90 11.79
C GLY A 37 4.75 -3.99 12.61
N LEU A 38 3.67 -3.38 12.13
CA LEU A 38 2.35 -3.50 12.76
C LEU A 38 1.81 -4.94 12.68
N VAL A 39 1.94 -5.60 11.51
CA VAL A 39 1.50 -6.98 11.31
C VAL A 39 2.31 -7.94 12.19
N GLU A 40 3.63 -7.77 12.26
CA GLU A 40 4.52 -8.57 13.11
C GLU A 40 4.16 -8.41 14.59
N ARG A 41 3.94 -7.17 15.05
CA ARG A 41 3.47 -6.91 16.42
C ARG A 41 2.11 -7.56 16.69
N ALA A 42 1.17 -7.42 15.74
CA ALA A 42 -0.16 -8.01 15.86
C ALA A 42 -0.10 -9.54 15.92
N HIS A 43 0.86 -10.17 15.24
CA HIS A 43 1.04 -11.61 15.22
C HIS A 43 1.67 -12.14 16.52
N GLN A 44 2.65 -11.42 17.07
CA GLN A 44 3.33 -11.81 18.32
C GLN A 44 2.47 -11.55 19.57
N GLU A 45 1.79 -10.40 19.62
CA GLU A 45 0.96 -9.99 20.74
C GLU A 45 -0.37 -9.41 20.22
N PRO A 46 -1.34 -10.28 19.89
CA PRO A 46 -2.62 -9.86 19.35
C PRO A 46 -3.41 -9.06 20.39
N SER A 47 -3.68 -7.80 20.09
CA SER A 47 -4.60 -6.97 20.86
C SER A 47 -5.53 -6.21 19.92
N ALA A 48 -6.72 -5.87 20.40
CA ALA A 48 -7.71 -5.14 19.61
C ALA A 48 -7.14 -3.80 19.08
N GLY A 49 -6.31 -3.11 19.86
CA GLY A 49 -5.65 -1.88 19.45
C GLY A 49 -4.66 -2.08 18.31
N VAL A 50 -3.74 -3.04 18.44
CA VAL A 50 -2.70 -3.31 17.43
C VAL A 50 -3.33 -3.83 16.13
N LEU A 51 -4.36 -4.68 16.22
CA LEU A 51 -5.11 -5.15 15.05
C LEU A 51 -5.86 -4.01 14.35
N ALA A 52 -6.51 -3.12 15.10
CA ALA A 52 -7.18 -1.96 14.52
C ALA A 52 -6.20 -1.00 13.82
N GLU A 53 -5.01 -0.79 14.38
CA GLU A 53 -3.93 -0.03 13.75
C GLU A 53 -3.47 -0.67 12.44
N ALA A 54 -3.22 -1.98 12.44
CA ALA A 54 -2.80 -2.73 11.26
C ALA A 54 -3.87 -2.73 10.15
N VAL A 55 -5.15 -2.93 10.51
CA VAL A 55 -6.29 -2.83 9.57
C VAL A 55 -6.35 -1.43 8.95
N GLY A 56 -6.27 -0.38 9.77
CA GLY A 56 -6.30 0.99 9.28
C GLY A 56 -5.12 1.34 8.36
N ALA A 57 -3.92 0.84 8.67
CA ALA A 57 -2.74 1.02 7.82
C ALA A 57 -2.89 0.27 6.48
N ALA A 58 -3.36 -0.98 6.50
CA ALA A 58 -3.62 -1.76 5.29
C ALA A 58 -4.67 -1.09 4.39
N HIS A 59 -5.78 -0.61 4.97
CA HIS A 59 -6.84 0.12 4.26
C HIS A 59 -6.30 1.37 3.54
N ARG A 60 -5.53 2.21 4.25
CA ARG A 60 -4.93 3.42 3.67
C ARG A 60 -3.97 3.08 2.54
N LEU A 61 -3.17 2.02 2.71
CA LEU A 61 -2.25 1.57 1.68
C LEU A 61 -2.99 1.07 0.44
N ALA A 62 -4.04 0.25 0.62
CA ALA A 62 -4.88 -0.24 -0.47
C ALA A 62 -5.46 0.89 -1.33
N GLY A 63 -6.05 1.90 -0.68
CA GLY A 63 -6.65 3.04 -1.38
C GLY A 63 -5.62 3.94 -2.07
N THR A 64 -4.47 4.19 -1.41
CA THR A 64 -3.47 5.12 -1.95
C THR A 64 -2.59 4.48 -3.01
N ALA A 65 -2.13 3.25 -2.86
CA ALA A 65 -1.25 2.58 -3.82
C ALA A 65 -1.88 2.47 -5.22
N GLY A 66 -3.16 2.10 -5.30
CA GLY A 66 -3.89 2.03 -6.57
C GLY A 66 -3.94 3.38 -7.31
N SER A 67 -4.13 4.48 -6.59
CA SER A 67 -4.23 5.83 -7.17
C SER A 67 -2.92 6.32 -7.79
N TYR A 68 -1.76 5.79 -7.38
CA TYR A 68 -0.44 6.13 -7.92
C TYR A 68 0.09 5.08 -8.91
N GLY A 69 -0.74 4.07 -9.25
CA GLY A 69 -0.44 3.04 -10.23
C GLY A 69 0.34 1.85 -9.69
N TYR A 70 0.30 1.60 -8.38
CA TYR A 70 0.83 0.39 -7.72
C TYR A 70 -0.33 -0.55 -7.42
N VAL A 71 -0.92 -1.11 -8.47
CA VAL A 71 -2.17 -1.88 -8.40
C VAL A 71 -1.97 -3.14 -7.56
N GLU A 72 -0.90 -3.88 -7.82
CA GLU A 72 -0.57 -5.14 -7.16
C GLU A 72 -0.32 -4.93 -5.65
N VAL A 73 0.33 -3.82 -5.28
CA VAL A 73 0.51 -3.43 -3.87
C VAL A 73 -0.85 -3.11 -3.23
N GLY A 74 -1.71 -2.39 -3.95
CA GLY A 74 -3.06 -2.06 -3.48
C GLY A 74 -3.93 -3.31 -3.25
N GLU A 75 -3.90 -4.25 -4.18
CA GLU A 75 -4.64 -5.52 -4.09
C GLU A 75 -4.12 -6.40 -2.95
N ALA A 76 -2.80 -6.50 -2.79
CA ALA A 76 -2.19 -7.23 -1.69
C ALA A 76 -2.53 -6.59 -0.32
N ALA A 77 -2.50 -5.26 -0.21
CA ALA A 77 -2.90 -4.54 0.98
C ALA A 77 -4.39 -4.72 1.31
N ALA A 78 -5.27 -4.73 0.29
CA ALA A 78 -6.70 -5.02 0.49
C ALA A 78 -6.94 -6.47 0.95
N ALA A 79 -6.14 -7.43 0.46
CA ALA A 79 -6.19 -8.81 0.95
C ALA A 79 -5.75 -8.90 2.41
N LEU A 80 -4.68 -8.21 2.77
CA LEU A 80 -4.20 -8.10 4.15
C LEU A 80 -5.25 -7.48 5.07
N GLU A 81 -5.87 -6.37 4.67
CA GLU A 81 -6.96 -5.70 5.42
C GLU A 81 -8.10 -6.68 5.76
N ARG A 82 -8.54 -7.49 4.77
CA ARG A 82 -9.60 -8.48 4.96
C ARG A 82 -9.20 -9.56 5.98
N SER A 83 -8.00 -10.13 5.87
CA SER A 83 -7.54 -11.14 6.82
C SER A 83 -7.34 -10.56 8.22
N LEU A 84 -6.79 -9.36 8.37
CA LEU A 84 -6.67 -8.69 9.68
C LEU A 84 -8.03 -8.39 10.32
N THR A 85 -9.02 -8.00 9.51
CA THR A 85 -10.40 -7.79 9.99
C THR A 85 -11.01 -9.10 10.51
N ARG A 86 -10.76 -10.22 9.81
CA ARG A 86 -11.21 -11.55 10.22
C ARG A 86 -10.52 -12.04 11.49
N ILE A 87 -9.22 -11.77 11.63
CA ILE A 87 -8.44 -12.01 12.85
C ILE A 87 -9.00 -11.21 14.03
N ALA A 88 -9.32 -9.93 13.83
CA ALA A 88 -9.96 -9.10 14.85
C ALA A 88 -11.34 -9.64 15.27
N GLY A 89 -12.03 -10.36 14.37
CA GLY A 89 -13.25 -11.11 14.65
C GLY A 89 -13.05 -12.48 15.30
N GLY A 90 -11.81 -12.86 15.62
CA GLY A 90 -11.46 -14.13 16.28
C GLY A 90 -11.22 -15.30 15.33
N GLN A 91 -11.07 -15.06 14.02
CA GLN A 91 -10.77 -16.11 13.04
C GLN A 91 -9.24 -16.31 12.90
N ASP A 92 -8.79 -17.55 12.72
CA ASP A 92 -7.39 -17.84 12.47
C ASP A 92 -7.06 -17.70 10.97
N GLU A 93 -6.64 -16.49 10.56
CA GLU A 93 -6.26 -16.18 9.18
C GLU A 93 -4.82 -15.64 9.05
N TRP A 94 -3.94 -15.94 10.00
CA TRP A 94 -2.58 -15.40 10.01
C TRP A 94 -1.75 -15.83 8.80
N GLU A 95 -1.91 -17.05 8.32
CA GLU A 95 -1.23 -17.51 7.10
C GLU A 95 -1.60 -16.64 5.89
N ALA A 96 -2.90 -16.38 5.70
CA ALA A 96 -3.39 -15.53 4.62
C ALA A 96 -2.92 -14.06 4.77
N ALA A 97 -2.92 -13.54 6.00
CA ALA A 97 -2.42 -12.20 6.30
C ALA A 97 -0.92 -12.06 5.98
N LEU A 98 -0.08 -12.99 6.44
CA LEU A 98 1.37 -12.99 6.19
C LEU A 98 1.71 -13.19 4.71
N GLY A 99 0.95 -14.05 4.02
CA GLY A 99 1.06 -14.22 2.57
C GLY A 99 0.70 -12.94 1.79
N ALA A 100 -0.35 -12.24 2.21
CA ALA A 100 -0.71 -10.94 1.63
C ALA A 100 0.34 -9.86 1.91
N MET A 101 0.92 -9.83 3.12
CA MET A 101 2.00 -8.90 3.47
C MET A 101 3.25 -9.14 2.63
N SER A 102 3.63 -10.40 2.42
CA SER A 102 4.79 -10.77 1.59
C SER A 102 4.61 -10.30 0.15
N ARG A 103 3.45 -10.55 -0.46
CA ARG A 103 3.11 -10.06 -1.80
C ARG A 103 3.14 -8.54 -1.91
N ALA A 104 2.65 -7.83 -0.89
CA ALA A 104 2.69 -6.36 -0.87
C ALA A 104 4.13 -5.82 -0.88
N ARG A 105 5.07 -6.50 -0.22
CA ARG A 105 6.49 -6.12 -0.21
C ARG A 105 7.19 -6.46 -1.53
N GLU A 106 6.89 -7.60 -2.12
CA GLU A 106 7.45 -8.03 -3.42
C GLU A 106 6.98 -7.16 -4.59
N ALA A 107 5.72 -6.69 -4.53
CA ALA A 107 5.17 -5.76 -5.51
C ALA A 107 5.59 -4.30 -5.29
N GLY A 108 6.17 -3.99 -4.12
CA GLY A 108 6.68 -2.67 -3.78
C GLY A 108 8.02 -2.34 -4.44
N PRO A 109 8.39 -1.05 -4.51
CA PRO A 109 9.65 -0.59 -5.08
C PRO A 109 10.87 -0.79 -4.17
#